data_AF-A0A1Y3SPV7-F1
#
_entry.id   AF-A0A1Y3SPV7-F1
#
_cell.length_a   1.000
_cell.length_b   1.000
_cell.length_c   1.000
_cell.angle_alpha   90.00
_cell.angle_beta   90.00
_cell.angle_gamma   90.00
#
_symmetry.space_group_name_H-M   'P 1'
#
loop_
_entity.id
_entity.type
_entity.pdbx_description
1 polymer ?
#
loop_
_entity_poly.entity_id
_entity_poly.type
_entity_poly.pdbx_seq_one_letter_code
_entity_poly.pdbx_strand_id
1 'polypeptide(L)'
;MGAHGGADAAGGRDVWRGYAVKDQETGHNYEFFAHTSCEFFPCHPTQHPEDFNCLFCYCPLYLLGEECGGAFTYTPQGIKDCSQCLLPHRRENYGYIIGKLMEKGEKDRG
;
A
#
# COMPACT_ATOMS: atom_id res chain seq x y z
N MET A 1 48.61 14.15 -27.42
CA MET A 1 47.72 13.29 -28.25
C MET A 1 47.14 12.24 -27.30
N GLY A 2 45.86 12.16 -26.96
CA GLY A 2 44.68 12.98 -27.19
C GLY A 2 43.77 12.81 -25.96
N ALA A 3 42.81 13.72 -25.84
CA ALA A 3 41.89 13.81 -24.73
C ALA A 3 40.79 12.74 -24.76
N HIS A 4 40.38 12.29 -23.58
CA HIS A 4 38.99 11.95 -23.25
C HIS A 4 38.78 12.54 -21.85
N GLY A 5 38.05 13.64 -21.64
CA GLY A 5 36.72 13.92 -22.16
C GLY A 5 35.72 13.44 -21.09
N GLY A 6 35.34 14.33 -20.18
CA GLY A 6 34.45 14.03 -19.06
C GLY A 6 32.98 13.96 -19.45
N ALA A 7 32.17 13.46 -18.50
CA ALA A 7 30.76 13.80 -18.36
C ALA A 7 30.41 13.80 -16.86
N ASP A 8 30.13 14.99 -16.35
CA ASP A 8 29.48 15.25 -15.07
C ASP A 8 27.98 14.91 -15.11
N ALA A 9 27.43 14.74 -13.90
CA ALA A 9 26.03 14.95 -13.50
C ALA A 9 24.98 13.84 -13.74
N ALA A 10 24.65 13.12 -12.66
CA ALA A 10 23.31 13.03 -12.04
C ALA A 10 23.39 11.98 -10.91
N GLY A 11 23.16 12.24 -9.61
CA GLY A 11 22.16 13.13 -9.04
C GLY A 11 20.83 12.43 -8.85
N GLY A 12 20.81 11.34 -8.05
CA GLY A 12 19.66 10.72 -7.38
C GLY A 12 18.35 10.45 -8.16
N ARG A 13 17.89 9.19 -8.17
CA ARG A 13 16.54 8.72 -7.75
C ARG A 13 16.24 7.35 -8.34
N ASP A 14 16.84 6.31 -7.79
CA ASP A 14 16.71 4.96 -8.36
C ASP A 14 16.56 3.87 -7.29
N VAL A 15 16.36 4.25 -6.02
CA VAL A 15 16.09 3.32 -4.90
C VAL A 15 14.67 2.74 -4.89
N TRP A 16 13.72 3.26 -5.68
CA TRP A 16 12.29 2.86 -5.59
C TRP A 16 11.80 1.95 -6.73
N ARG A 17 12.63 1.66 -7.75
CA ARG A 17 12.23 0.74 -8.84
C ARG A 17 12.12 -0.73 -8.39
N GLY A 18 12.45 -1.03 -7.13
CA GLY A 18 12.37 -2.35 -6.51
C GLY A 18 11.00 -2.75 -5.94
N TYR A 19 10.00 -1.86 -5.89
CA TYR A 19 8.67 -2.19 -5.36
C TYR A 19 7.70 -2.79 -6.38
N ALA A 20 8.20 -3.22 -7.54
CA ALA A 20 7.44 -4.07 -8.45
C ALA A 20 7.37 -5.49 -7.87
N VAL A 21 6.30 -5.74 -7.11
CA VAL A 21 6.05 -6.97 -6.34
C VAL A 21 6.15 -8.22 -7.22
N LYS A 22 7.18 -9.03 -6.98
CA LYS A 22 7.11 -10.48 -7.21
C LYS A 22 6.61 -11.09 -5.90
N ASP A 23 5.43 -11.69 -5.98
CA ASP A 23 4.84 -12.50 -4.92
C ASP A 23 5.72 -13.71 -4.64
N GLN A 24 6.38 -13.69 -3.48
CA GLN A 24 6.49 -14.75 -2.47
C GLN A 24 6.71 -14.02 -1.14
N GLU A 25 6.15 -14.48 -0.02
CA GLU A 25 6.46 -14.05 1.35
C GLU A 25 7.80 -13.31 1.41
N THR A 26 7.78 -11.97 1.46
CA THR A 26 8.96 -11.13 1.25
C THR A 26 10.02 -11.30 2.35
N GLY A 27 9.81 -12.23 3.29
CA GLY A 27 10.65 -12.48 4.46
C GLY A 27 10.69 -11.29 5.41
N HIS A 28 9.92 -10.23 5.13
CA HIS A 28 10.00 -8.95 5.78
C HIS A 28 8.88 -8.80 6.81
N ASN A 29 9.25 -8.81 8.09
CA ASN A 29 8.32 -8.67 9.22
C ASN A 29 7.61 -7.30 9.29
N TYR A 30 7.97 -6.33 8.43
CA TYR A 30 7.32 -5.02 8.39
C TYR A 30 6.08 -4.97 7.48
N GLU A 31 5.89 -5.97 6.62
CA GLU A 31 4.79 -6.00 5.64
C GLU A 31 3.51 -6.63 6.20
N PHE A 32 3.63 -7.39 7.30
CA PHE A 32 2.55 -8.13 7.91
C PHE A 32 2.59 -8.05 9.43
N PHE A 33 1.44 -7.76 10.03
CA PHE A 33 1.23 -7.82 11.47
C PHE A 33 -0.22 -8.27 11.73
N ALA A 34 -0.44 -9.22 12.63
CA ALA A 34 -1.78 -9.63 13.04
C ALA A 34 -1.93 -9.53 14.56
N HIS A 35 -2.81 -8.64 15.02
CA HIS A 35 -3.12 -8.47 16.44
C HIS A 35 -4.32 -9.36 16.82
N THR A 36 -4.11 -10.67 16.85
CA THR A 36 -5.18 -11.67 17.07
C THR A 36 -5.86 -11.55 18.45
N SER A 37 -5.24 -10.87 19.41
CA SER A 37 -5.81 -10.56 20.73
C SER A 37 -6.68 -9.29 20.79
N CYS A 38 -6.77 -8.53 19.69
CA CYS A 38 -7.62 -7.33 19.62
C CYS A 38 -9.10 -7.70 19.71
N GLU A 39 -9.90 -6.93 20.46
CA GLU A 39 -11.35 -7.11 20.57
C GLU A 39 -12.10 -6.93 19.24
N PHE A 40 -11.46 -6.31 18.25
CA PHE A 40 -11.99 -6.11 16.92
C PHE A 40 -11.46 -7.11 15.89
N PHE A 41 -10.63 -8.09 16.25
CA PHE A 41 -10.03 -9.00 15.26
C PHE A 41 -10.97 -10.17 14.89
N PRO A 42 -11.14 -10.49 13.59
CA PRO A 42 -10.77 -9.68 12.42
C PRO A 42 -11.73 -8.49 12.26
N CYS A 43 -11.22 -7.30 11.92
CA CYS A 43 -12.08 -6.11 11.87
C CYS A 43 -13.00 -6.08 10.64
N HIS A 44 -12.70 -6.91 9.64
CA HIS A 44 -13.57 -7.18 8.51
C HIS A 44 -13.82 -8.68 8.36
N PRO A 45 -15.05 -9.10 7.99
CA PRO A 45 -15.37 -10.51 7.80
C PRO A 45 -14.43 -11.17 6.77
N THR A 46 -13.85 -12.30 7.14
CA THR A 46 -12.98 -13.10 6.29
C THR A 46 -13.13 -14.58 6.63
N GLN A 47 -12.84 -15.46 5.67
CA GLN A 47 -12.71 -16.90 5.89
C GLN A 47 -11.27 -17.32 6.24
N HIS A 48 -10.31 -16.40 6.11
CA HIS A 48 -8.87 -16.61 6.27
C HIS A 48 -8.28 -15.65 7.30
N PRO A 49 -8.62 -15.77 8.60
CA PRO A 49 -8.07 -14.91 9.65
C PRO A 49 -6.54 -15.01 9.80
N GLU A 50 -5.93 -16.13 9.43
CA GLU A 50 -4.48 -16.37 9.43
C GLU A 50 -3.70 -15.42 8.49
N ASP A 51 -4.36 -14.94 7.43
CA ASP A 51 -3.80 -14.01 6.45
C ASP A 51 -4.26 -12.56 6.69
N PHE A 52 -5.00 -12.32 7.77
CA PHE A 52 -5.57 -11.01 8.07
C PHE A 52 -4.50 -10.05 8.63
N ASN A 53 -4.23 -8.99 7.88
CA ASN A 53 -3.22 -7.98 8.20
C ASN A 53 -3.85 -6.80 8.97
N CYS A 54 -3.34 -6.54 10.17
CA CYS A 54 -3.65 -5.41 11.04
C CYS A 54 -2.72 -4.21 10.81
N LEU A 55 -1.67 -4.32 9.98
CA LEU A 55 -0.74 -3.22 9.71
C LEU A 55 -1.48 -1.95 9.27
N PHE A 56 -2.52 -2.12 8.45
CA PHE A 56 -3.41 -1.07 8.01
C PHE A 56 -4.83 -1.29 8.58
N CYS A 57 -4.94 -1.30 9.92
CA CYS A 57 -6.24 -1.38 10.61
C CYS A 57 -7.24 -0.30 10.17
N TYR A 58 -6.76 0.84 9.66
CA TYR A 58 -7.55 1.84 8.94
C TYR A 58 -7.22 1.78 7.44
N CYS A 59 -8.13 2.21 6.58
CA CYS A 59 -7.85 2.31 5.14
C CYS A 59 -6.94 3.52 4.85
N PRO A 60 -5.65 3.33 4.52
CA PRO A 60 -4.75 4.44 4.25
C PRO A 60 -5.07 5.11 2.91
N LEU A 61 -5.84 4.43 2.05
CA LEU A 61 -6.22 4.91 0.73
C LEU A 61 -7.59 5.59 0.70
N TYR A 62 -8.21 5.83 1.86
CA TYR A 62 -9.56 6.40 1.95
C TYR A 62 -9.71 7.70 1.15
N LEU A 63 -8.70 8.58 1.22
CA LEU A 63 -8.70 9.90 0.58
C LEU A 63 -8.46 9.86 -0.94
N LEU A 64 -8.10 8.71 -1.50
CA LEU A 64 -7.95 8.56 -2.96
C LEU A 64 -9.32 8.41 -3.67
N GLY A 65 -10.43 8.39 -2.93
CA GLY A 65 -11.76 8.26 -3.53
C GLY A 65 -11.85 6.99 -4.38
N GLU A 66 -12.33 7.10 -5.62
CA GLU A 66 -12.47 5.96 -6.53
C GLU A 66 -11.14 5.39 -7.03
N GLU A 67 -10.06 6.17 -6.96
CA GLU A 67 -8.73 5.75 -7.42
C GLU A 67 -8.02 4.76 -6.46
N CYS A 68 -8.64 4.49 -5.31
CA CYS A 68 -8.09 3.63 -4.27
C CYS A 68 -8.08 2.14 -4.64
N GLY A 69 -8.86 1.73 -5.66
CA GLY A 69 -8.94 0.35 -6.16
C GLY A 69 -9.48 -0.70 -5.17
N GLY A 70 -10.02 -0.27 -4.02
CA GLY A 70 -10.62 -1.13 -3.01
C GLY A 70 -12.11 -1.38 -3.26
N ALA A 71 -12.69 -2.33 -2.53
CA ALA A 71 -14.13 -2.57 -2.53
C ALA A 71 -14.80 -1.63 -1.52
N PHE A 72 -15.53 -0.62 -2.00
CA PHE A 72 -16.24 0.33 -1.15
C PHE A 72 -17.58 0.71 -1.77
N THR A 73 -18.44 1.34 -0.98
CA THR A 73 -19.65 2.01 -1.47
C THR A 73 -19.66 3.45 -0.97
N TYR A 74 -20.59 4.27 -1.47
CA TYR A 74 -20.90 5.57 -0.88
C TYR A 74 -22.28 5.52 -0.25
N THR A 75 -22.39 6.00 0.99
CA THR A 75 -23.67 6.25 1.65
C THR A 75 -24.46 7.34 0.90
N PRO A 76 -25.79 7.48 1.13
CA PRO A 76 -26.57 8.57 0.55
C PRO A 76 -26.05 9.98 0.88
N GLN A 77 -25.29 10.12 1.96
CA GLN A 77 -24.65 11.37 2.40
C GLN A 77 -23.27 11.60 1.77
N GLY A 78 -22.82 10.72 0.86
CA GLY A 78 -21.53 10.83 0.19
C GLY A 78 -20.33 10.39 1.05
N ILE A 79 -20.57 9.74 2.19
CA ILE A 79 -19.50 9.16 3.02
C ILE A 79 -19.08 7.83 2.39
N LYS A 80 -17.78 7.65 2.18
CA LYS A 80 -17.20 6.40 1.66
C LYS A 80 -17.26 5.34 2.75
N ASP A 81 -17.89 4.21 2.45
CA ASP A 81 -17.98 3.05 3.34
C ASP A 81 -17.08 1.92 2.82
N CYS A 82 -16.03 1.62 3.59
CA CYS A 82 -15.06 0.58 3.31
C CYS A 82 -15.29 -0.69 4.16
N SER A 83 -16.42 -0.82 4.85
CA SER A 83 -16.70 -1.95 5.77
C SER A 83 -16.63 -3.34 5.13
N GLN A 84 -16.71 -3.42 3.80
CA GLN A 84 -16.58 -4.65 3.00
C GLN A 84 -15.22 -4.77 2.28
N CYS A 85 -14.28 -3.88 2.56
CA CYS A 85 -12.99 -3.82 1.89
C CYS A 85 -11.94 -4.67 2.62
N LEU A 86 -11.45 -5.74 1.99
CA LEU A 86 -10.31 -6.49 2.52
C LEU A 86 -8.96 -6.03 1.97
N LEU A 87 -8.93 -5.03 1.08
CA LEU A 87 -7.69 -4.57 0.45
C LEU A 87 -6.57 -4.26 1.46
N PRO A 88 -6.78 -3.45 2.52
CA PRO A 88 -5.73 -3.18 3.50
C PRO A 88 -5.40 -4.35 4.43
N HIS A 89 -6.23 -5.39 4.45
CA HIS A 89 -6.14 -6.51 5.40
C HIS A 89 -5.60 -7.80 4.79
N ARG A 90 -5.12 -7.75 3.56
CA ARG A 90 -4.49 -8.90 2.91
C ARG A 90 -2.98 -8.79 3.00
N ARG A 91 -2.32 -9.89 3.34
CA ARG A 91 -0.86 -10.00 3.46
C ARG A 91 -0.15 -9.49 2.21
N GLU A 92 -0.63 -9.86 1.04
CA GLU A 92 -0.01 -9.57 -0.26
C GLU A 92 -0.13 -8.09 -0.70
N ASN A 93 -0.95 -7.28 -0.02
CA ASN A 93 -1.30 -5.94 -0.49
C ASN A 93 -0.40 -4.80 0.05
N TYR A 94 0.60 -5.11 0.88
CA TYR A 94 1.52 -4.09 1.41
C TYR A 94 2.14 -3.22 0.28
N GLY A 95 2.75 -3.87 -0.71
CA GLY A 95 3.40 -3.18 -1.83
C GLY A 95 2.43 -2.32 -2.65
N TYR A 96 1.21 -2.81 -2.89
CA TYR A 96 0.16 -2.05 -3.57
C TYR A 96 -0.18 -0.76 -2.83
N ILE A 97 -0.38 -0.85 -1.52
CA ILE A 97 -0.79 0.27 -0.67
C ILE A 97 0.31 1.34 -0.63
N ILE A 98 1.56 0.93 -0.38
CA ILE A 98 2.69 1.86 -0.38
C ILE A 98 2.85 2.49 -1.75
N GLY A 99 2.77 1.72 -2.83
CA GLY A 99 2.83 2.23 -4.20
C GLY A 99 1.79 3.32 -4.48
N LYS A 100 0.53 3.12 -4.08
CA LYS A 100 -0.54 4.12 -4.24
C LYS A 100 -0.30 5.40 -3.44
N LEU A 101 0.17 5.29 -2.21
CA LEU A 101 0.50 6.45 -1.38
C LEU A 101 1.66 7.25 -1.98
N MET A 102 2.70 6.57 -2.46
CA MET A 102 3.85 7.22 -3.09
C MET A 102 3.45 7.90 -4.40
N GLU A 103 2.70 7.22 -5.26
CA GLU A 103 2.17 7.81 -6.50
C GLU A 103 1.36 9.08 -6.22
N LYS A 104 0.48 9.05 -5.21
CA LYS A 104 -0.31 10.22 -4.80
C LYS A 104 0.57 11.35 -4.27
N GLY A 105 1.52 11.04 -3.38
CA GLY A 105 2.43 12.03 -2.82
C GLY A 105 3.35 12.68 -3.86
N GLU A 106 3.77 11.94 -4.89
CA GLU A 106 4.54 12.49 -6.01
C GLU A 106 3.69 13.45 -6.86
N LYS A 107 2.43 13.08 -7.16
CA LYS A 107 1.50 13.94 -7.89
C LYS A 107 1.16 15.23 -7.14
N ASP A 108 0.97 15.15 -5.83
CA ASP A 108 0.60 16.30 -4.99
C ASP A 108 1.75 17.29 -4.76
N ARG A 109 3.00 16.89 -5.05
CA ARG A 109 4.19 17.75 -4.98
C ARG A 109 4.47 18.52 -6.27
N GLY A 110 3.68 18.28 -7.32
CA GLY A 110 3.79 18.92 -8.64
C GLY A 110 3.09 20.26 -8.74
#